data_AF-A0A2S5UXI9-F1
#
_entry.id   AF-A0A2S5UXI9-F1
#
_cell.length_a   1.000
_cell.length_b   1.000
_cell.length_c   1.000
_cell.angle_alpha   90.00
_cell.angle_beta   90.00
_cell.angle_gamma   90.00
#
_symmetry.space_group_name_H-M   'P 1'
#
loop_
_entity.id
_entity.type
_entity.pdbx_description
1 polymer ?
#
loop_
_entity_poly.entity_id
_entity_poly.type
_entity_poly.pdbx_seq_one_letter_code
_entity_poly.pdbx_strand_id
1 'polypeptide(L)'
;MRGGLRGSRAAARILARRRASAVAGLVAAAALLGVGLAGCSQVEAVAPVGGGHEAEVRYAGIDVLLDAGVEVLVAPVCEANDGAVNCTGESVDGEAITFTSSKADATSVQVTVGETQLYSGSIMDVLDDAARATS
;
A
#
# COMPACT_ATOMS: atom_id res chain seq x y z
N MET A 1 -40.98 -7.14 71.11
CA MET A 1 -40.57 -8.00 69.99
C MET A 1 -39.99 -7.13 68.88
N ARG A 2 -38.69 -7.31 68.61
CA ARG A 2 -37.90 -6.59 67.60
C ARG A 2 -37.92 -7.39 66.29
N GLY A 3 -37.99 -6.71 65.15
CA GLY A 3 -37.57 -7.28 63.86
C GLY A 3 -38.51 -6.95 62.71
N GLY A 4 -38.07 -6.11 61.77
CA GLY A 4 -38.80 -5.94 60.50
C GLY A 4 -38.21 -4.88 59.57
N LEU A 5 -37.75 -3.74 60.11
CA LEU A 5 -37.34 -2.60 59.27
C LEU A 5 -35.89 -2.62 58.76
N ARG A 6 -35.06 -3.61 59.15
CA ARG A 6 -33.67 -3.72 58.67
C ARG A 6 -33.53 -4.34 57.28
N GLY A 7 -34.51 -5.12 56.81
CA GLY A 7 -34.41 -5.83 55.52
C GLY A 7 -34.61 -4.95 54.28
N SER A 8 -35.48 -3.93 54.38
CA SER A 8 -35.95 -3.17 53.21
C SER A 8 -34.89 -2.19 52.65
N ARG A 9 -34.06 -1.59 53.52
CA ARG A 9 -32.97 -0.69 53.11
C ARG A 9 -31.78 -1.41 52.47
N ALA A 10 -31.56 -2.68 52.82
CA ALA A 10 -30.49 -3.49 52.24
C ALA A 10 -30.83 -3.92 50.80
N ALA A 11 -32.07 -4.32 50.55
CA ALA A 11 -32.54 -4.72 49.22
C ALA A 11 -32.45 -3.57 48.19
N ALA A 12 -32.86 -2.35 48.56
CA ALA A 12 -32.79 -1.19 47.68
C ALA A 12 -31.34 -0.80 47.29
N ARG A 13 -30.38 -0.94 48.21
CA ARG A 13 -28.95 -0.69 47.95
C ARG A 13 -28.32 -1.75 47.04
N ILE A 14 -28.78 -3.00 47.12
CA ILE A 14 -28.30 -4.11 46.27
C ILE A 14 -28.81 -3.96 44.84
N LEU A 15 -30.07 -3.56 44.65
CA LEU A 15 -30.63 -3.27 43.32
C LEU A 15 -29.98 -2.03 42.67
N ALA A 16 -29.72 -0.96 43.43
CA ALA A 16 -29.02 0.22 42.91
C ALA A 16 -27.57 -0.08 42.50
N ARG A 17 -26.86 -0.91 43.27
CA ARG A 17 -25.50 -1.39 42.94
C ARG A 17 -25.50 -2.29 41.69
N ARG A 18 -26.48 -3.19 41.55
CA ARG A 18 -26.64 -4.05 40.37
C ARG A 18 -26.91 -3.24 39.08
N ARG A 19 -27.70 -2.17 39.17
CA ARG A 19 -27.98 -1.28 38.03
C ARG A 19 -26.76 -0.44 37.62
N ALA A 20 -25.99 0.08 38.58
CA ALA A 20 -24.76 0.82 38.30
C ALA A 20 -23.67 -0.06 37.64
N SER A 21 -23.53 -1.31 38.09
CA SER A 21 -22.58 -2.27 37.50
C SER A 21 -22.95 -2.72 36.08
N ALA A 22 -24.25 -2.81 35.76
CA ALA A 22 -24.71 -3.18 34.43
C ALA A 22 -24.45 -2.05 33.40
N VAL A 23 -24.63 -0.79 33.79
CA VAL A 23 -24.38 0.37 32.91
C VAL A 23 -22.88 0.56 32.67
N ALA A 24 -22.04 0.38 33.69
CA ALA A 24 -20.58 0.49 33.55
C ALA A 24 -19.99 -0.59 32.63
N GLY A 25 -20.51 -1.82 32.67
CA GLY A 25 -20.07 -2.90 31.78
C GLY A 25 -20.43 -2.66 30.31
N LEU A 26 -21.59 -2.05 30.05
CA LEU A 26 -22.04 -1.77 28.68
C LEU A 26 -21.21 -0.67 28.00
N VAL A 27 -20.79 0.36 28.76
CA VAL A 27 -19.95 1.45 28.25
C VAL A 27 -18.51 0.98 27.98
N ALA A 28 -17.96 0.12 28.85
CA ALA A 28 -16.62 -0.45 28.65
C ALA A 28 -16.56 -1.39 27.43
N ALA A 29 -17.61 -2.19 27.20
CA ALA A 29 -17.69 -3.05 26.02
C ALA A 29 -17.82 -2.23 24.71
N ALA A 30 -18.61 -1.15 24.72
CA ALA A 30 -18.74 -0.24 23.57
C ALA A 30 -17.42 0.50 23.25
N ALA A 31 -16.66 0.89 24.28
CA ALA A 31 -15.35 1.54 24.09
C ALA A 31 -14.29 0.59 23.50
N LEU A 32 -14.29 -0.70 23.91
CA LEU A 32 -13.39 -1.71 23.36
C LEU A 32 -13.74 -2.09 21.90
N LEU A 33 -15.03 -2.08 21.54
CA LEU A 33 -15.48 -2.26 20.15
C LEU A 33 -15.06 -1.11 19.24
N GLY A 34 -15.03 0.13 19.74
CA GLY A 34 -14.64 1.31 18.93
C GLY A 34 -13.17 1.35 18.51
N VAL A 35 -12.26 0.82 19.33
CA VAL A 35 -10.80 0.84 19.06
C VAL A 35 -10.39 -0.19 17.99
N GLY A 36 -11.16 -1.26 17.81
CA GLY A 36 -10.88 -2.30 16.81
C GLY A 36 -11.20 -1.94 15.35
N LEU A 37 -12.02 -0.91 15.11
CA LEU A 37 -12.39 -0.48 13.74
C LEU A 37 -11.53 0.66 13.17
N ALA A 38 -10.62 1.24 13.96
CA ALA A 38 -9.66 2.23 13.47
C ALA A 38 -8.42 1.60 12.77
N GLY A 39 -8.47 0.30 12.49
CA GLY A 39 -7.33 -0.51 12.06
C GLY A 39 -6.98 -0.51 10.56
N CYS A 40 -7.57 0.33 9.70
CA CYS A 40 -7.33 0.27 8.25
C CYS A 40 -7.14 1.63 7.54
N SER A 41 -6.83 2.73 8.23
CA SER A 41 -6.56 4.01 7.52
C SER A 41 -5.16 4.09 6.89
N GLN A 42 -4.38 3.01 6.89
CA GLN A 42 -3.04 2.95 6.26
C GLN A 42 -3.08 2.74 4.73
N VAL A 43 -4.26 2.62 4.11
CA VAL A 43 -4.40 2.24 2.70
C VAL A 43 -4.09 3.38 1.72
N GLU A 44 -4.09 4.65 2.15
CA GLU A 44 -3.93 5.77 1.20
C GLU A 44 -2.49 6.15 0.84
N ALA A 45 -1.48 5.55 1.48
CA ALA A 45 -0.08 5.98 1.31
C ALA A 45 0.83 4.94 0.64
N VAL A 46 0.31 3.76 0.28
CA VAL A 46 1.09 2.77 -0.48
C VAL A 46 0.83 3.04 -1.96
N ALA A 47 1.84 3.56 -2.68
CA ALA A 47 1.78 3.67 -4.13
C ALA A 47 1.46 2.27 -4.72
N PRO A 48 0.65 2.17 -5.78
CA PRO A 48 0.35 0.88 -6.40
C PRO A 48 1.64 0.11 -6.72
N VAL A 49 1.80 -1.07 -6.11
CA VAL A 49 2.94 -1.98 -6.33
C VAL A 49 2.66 -3.01 -7.43
N GLY A 50 1.59 -2.84 -8.20
CA GLY A 50 1.23 -3.71 -9.32
C GLY A 50 -0.17 -3.41 -9.85
N GLY A 51 -0.45 -3.87 -11.08
CA GLY A 51 -1.78 -3.83 -11.71
C GLY A 51 -2.21 -2.47 -12.29
N GLY A 52 -1.33 -1.48 -12.31
CA GLY A 52 -1.55 -0.20 -12.99
C GLY A 52 -0.42 0.06 -13.98
N HIS A 53 -0.73 0.72 -15.09
CA HIS A 53 0.21 0.96 -16.20
C HIS A 53 1.53 1.62 -15.74
N GLU A 54 1.48 2.59 -14.80
CA GLU A 54 2.69 3.19 -14.22
C GLU A 54 3.56 2.18 -13.49
N ALA A 55 2.95 1.30 -12.70
CA ALA A 55 3.67 0.27 -11.97
C ALA A 55 4.27 -0.76 -12.95
N GLU A 56 3.52 -1.17 -13.96
CA GLU A 56 3.98 -2.11 -14.99
C GLU A 56 5.20 -1.57 -15.76
N VAL A 57 5.15 -0.31 -16.20
CA VAL A 57 6.29 0.37 -16.86
C VAL A 57 7.49 0.47 -15.92
N ARG A 58 7.26 0.82 -14.64
CA ARG A 58 8.32 0.90 -13.64
C ARG A 58 9.02 -0.44 -13.44
N TYR A 59 8.27 -1.52 -13.26
CA TYR A 59 8.84 -2.85 -13.04
C TYR A 59 9.55 -3.37 -14.27
N ALA A 60 8.95 -3.29 -15.45
CA ALA A 60 9.59 -3.72 -16.70
C ALA A 60 10.89 -2.94 -16.95
N GLY A 61 10.88 -1.62 -16.74
CA GLY A 61 12.10 -0.82 -16.87
C GLY A 61 13.19 -1.23 -15.88
N ILE A 62 12.84 -1.48 -14.62
CA ILE A 62 13.79 -1.95 -13.59
C ILE A 62 14.36 -3.33 -13.97
N ASP A 63 13.53 -4.26 -14.43
CA ASP A 63 13.98 -5.60 -14.83
C ASP A 63 14.94 -5.54 -16.03
N VAL A 64 14.69 -4.66 -17.00
CA VAL A 64 15.64 -4.41 -18.11
C VAL A 64 16.97 -3.85 -17.59
N LEU A 65 16.96 -2.91 -16.66
CA LEU A 65 18.20 -2.38 -16.07
C LEU A 65 18.98 -3.48 -15.33
N LEU A 66 18.28 -4.33 -14.57
CA LEU A 66 18.89 -5.42 -13.83
C LEU A 66 19.52 -6.46 -14.76
N ASP A 67 18.81 -6.86 -15.82
CA ASP A 67 19.33 -7.79 -16.83
C ASP A 67 20.54 -7.22 -17.57
N ALA A 68 20.52 -5.91 -17.87
CA ALA A 68 21.63 -5.20 -18.48
C ALA A 68 22.79 -4.90 -17.51
N GLY A 69 22.65 -5.17 -16.21
CA GLY A 69 23.67 -4.92 -15.19
C GLY A 69 23.92 -3.43 -14.92
N VAL A 70 22.92 -2.57 -15.12
CA VAL A 70 23.05 -1.12 -14.89
C VAL A 70 22.99 -0.83 -13.39
N GLU A 71 24.05 -0.20 -12.87
CA GLU A 71 24.08 0.29 -11.50
C GLU A 71 23.38 1.65 -11.38
N VAL A 72 22.38 1.73 -10.50
CA VAL A 72 21.50 2.90 -10.35
C VAL A 72 21.94 3.77 -9.17
N LEU A 73 22.17 5.06 -9.41
CA LEU A 73 22.46 6.06 -8.38
C LEU A 73 21.17 6.69 -7.82
N VAL A 74 20.27 7.09 -8.73
CA VAL A 74 18.96 7.65 -8.41
C VAL A 74 17.90 6.75 -9.03
N ALA A 75 17.11 6.10 -8.16
CA ALA A 75 16.05 5.19 -8.59
C ALA A 75 15.07 5.90 -9.53
N PRO A 76 14.66 5.26 -10.65
CA PRO A 76 13.68 5.83 -11.55
C PRO A 76 12.36 6.15 -10.85
N VAL A 77 11.93 7.41 -10.95
CA VAL A 77 10.61 7.87 -10.49
C VAL A 77 9.72 8.06 -11.71
N CYS A 78 8.52 7.47 -11.66
CA CYS A 78 7.56 7.50 -12.75
C CYS A 78 6.46 8.53 -12.50
N GLU A 79 6.05 9.19 -13.58
CA GLU A 79 4.87 10.05 -13.61
C GLU A 79 3.92 9.56 -14.70
N ALA A 80 2.65 9.38 -14.34
CA ALA A 80 1.59 9.07 -15.28
C ALA A 80 0.81 10.34 -15.65
N ASN A 81 0.67 10.61 -16.96
CA ASN A 81 -0.10 11.74 -17.46
C ASN A 81 -0.89 11.35 -18.71
N ASP A 82 -2.21 11.49 -18.65
CA ASP A 82 -3.14 11.19 -19.75
C ASP A 82 -2.91 9.81 -20.41
N GLY A 83 -2.55 8.81 -19.61
CA GLY A 83 -2.29 7.43 -20.06
C GLY A 83 -0.90 7.19 -20.65
N ALA A 84 -0.03 8.21 -20.72
CA ALA A 84 1.40 8.01 -20.92
C ALA A 84 2.11 7.89 -19.57
N VAL A 85 3.24 7.17 -19.54
CA VAL A 85 4.11 7.04 -18.37
C VAL A 85 5.53 7.39 -18.76
N ASN A 86 6.15 8.26 -17.98
CA ASN A 86 7.55 8.63 -18.14
C ASN A 86 8.27 8.46 -16.80
N CYS A 87 9.35 7.69 -16.79
CA CYS A 87 10.18 7.48 -15.62
C CYS A 87 11.58 8.04 -15.87
N THR A 88 12.15 8.68 -14.85
CA THR A 88 13.50 9.26 -14.94
C THR A 88 14.32 8.93 -13.70
N GLY A 89 15.59 8.60 -13.89
CA GLY A 89 16.57 8.33 -12.85
C GLY A 89 17.99 8.59 -13.36
N GLU A 90 19.00 8.10 -12.64
CA GLU A 90 20.41 8.31 -12.96
C GLU A 90 21.24 7.08 -12.60
N SER A 91 22.20 6.72 -13.45
CA SER A 91 23.18 5.65 -13.17
C SER A 91 24.31 6.15 -12.27
N VAL A 92 25.13 5.24 -11.73
CA VAL A 92 26.34 5.60 -10.96
C VAL A 92 27.38 6.35 -11.78
N ASP A 93 27.36 6.21 -13.10
CA ASP A 93 28.21 6.93 -14.03
C ASP A 93 27.67 8.33 -14.38
N GLY A 94 26.53 8.71 -13.82
CA GLY A 94 25.86 10.00 -14.07
C GLY A 94 25.05 10.05 -15.36
N GLU A 95 24.77 8.90 -15.97
CA GLU A 95 23.96 8.83 -17.19
C GLU A 95 22.47 8.85 -16.86
N ALA A 96 21.71 9.61 -17.64
CA ALA A 96 20.26 9.68 -17.47
C ALA A 96 19.61 8.32 -17.81
N ILE A 97 18.80 7.81 -16.91
CA ILE A 97 17.97 6.62 -17.12
C ILE A 97 16.57 7.09 -17.48
N THR A 98 16.00 6.61 -18.59
CA THR A 98 14.61 6.94 -18.94
C THR A 98 13.80 5.71 -19.37
N PHE A 99 12.58 5.62 -18.85
CA PHE A 99 11.56 4.66 -19.30
C PHE A 99 10.38 5.43 -19.86
N THR A 100 9.96 5.11 -21.08
CA THR A 100 8.82 5.80 -21.71
C THR A 100 7.81 4.79 -22.24
N SER A 101 6.55 4.97 -21.88
CA SER A 101 5.41 4.33 -22.54
C SER A 101 4.39 5.39 -22.92
N SER A 102 3.97 5.38 -24.18
CA SER A 102 3.08 6.42 -24.71
C SER A 102 1.63 5.99 -24.61
N LYS A 103 0.70 6.95 -24.54
CA LYS A 103 -0.73 6.67 -24.61
C LYS A 103 -1.14 5.88 -25.86
N ALA A 104 -0.46 6.14 -26.99
CA ALA A 104 -0.75 5.49 -28.27
C ALA A 104 -0.28 4.03 -28.31
N ASP A 105 0.65 3.65 -27.43
CA ASP A 105 1.21 2.30 -27.32
C ASP A 105 1.51 1.98 -25.85
N ALA A 106 0.44 1.92 -25.05
CA ALA A 106 0.51 1.69 -23.62
C ALA A 106 0.89 0.24 -23.24
N THR A 107 1.09 -0.64 -24.24
CA THR A 107 1.54 -2.02 -24.02
C THR A 107 3.05 -2.18 -24.18
N SER A 108 3.74 -1.11 -24.61
CA SER A 108 5.17 -1.14 -24.89
C SER A 108 5.93 -0.14 -24.02
N VAL A 109 7.19 -0.45 -23.74
CA VAL A 109 8.13 0.41 -23.02
C VAL A 109 9.43 0.54 -23.79
N GLN A 110 9.97 1.76 -23.83
CA GLN A 110 11.35 2.02 -24.24
C GLN A 110 12.18 2.30 -23.00
N VAL A 111 13.35 1.67 -22.90
CA VAL A 111 14.30 1.82 -21.80
C VAL A 111 15.64 2.30 -22.37
N THR A 112 16.14 3.41 -21.86
CA THR A 112 17.42 3.99 -22.29
C THR A 112 18.28 4.40 -21.10
N VAL A 113 19.59 4.38 -21.32
CA VAL A 113 20.61 4.93 -20.42
C VAL A 113 21.55 5.79 -21.27
N GLY A 114 21.60 7.09 -20.98
CA GLY A 114 22.24 8.07 -21.84
C GLY A 114 21.61 8.07 -23.24
N GLU A 115 22.43 7.82 -24.26
CA GLU A 115 21.98 7.70 -25.66
C GLU A 115 21.72 6.24 -26.09
N THR A 116 21.97 5.27 -25.20
CA THR A 116 21.87 3.85 -25.51
C THR A 116 20.46 3.35 -25.23
N GLN A 117 19.80 2.78 -26.24
CA GLN A 117 18.55 2.04 -26.05
C GLN A 117 18.85 0.60 -25.64
N LEU A 118 18.43 0.25 -24.42
CA LEU A 118 18.58 -1.11 -23.88
C LEU A 118 17.41 -2.00 -24.30
N TYR A 119 16.21 -1.42 -24.38
CA TYR A 119 15.01 -2.15 -24.74
C TYR A 119 13.97 -1.26 -25.41
N SER A 120 13.19 -1.84 -26.33
CA SER A 120 11.98 -1.24 -26.90
C SER A 120 11.05 -2.36 -27.34
N GLY A 121 9.97 -2.57 -26.61
CA GLY A 121 9.06 -3.69 -26.88
C GLY A 121 7.97 -3.86 -25.82
N SER A 122 7.35 -5.04 -25.82
CA SER A 122 6.23 -5.42 -24.95
C SER A 122 6.61 -5.37 -23.46
N ILE A 123 5.81 -4.66 -22.67
CA ILE A 123 5.92 -4.65 -21.21
C ILE A 123 5.71 -6.05 -20.64
N MET A 124 4.71 -6.77 -21.16
CA MET A 124 4.36 -8.10 -20.64
C MET A 124 5.44 -9.13 -20.89
N ASP A 125 6.17 -9.03 -22.00
CA ASP A 125 7.24 -9.98 -22.31
C ASP A 125 8.35 -9.90 -21.26
N VAL A 126 8.73 -8.68 -20.87
CA VAL A 126 9.72 -8.43 -19.82
C VAL A 126 9.25 -8.96 -18.46
N LEU A 127 8.01 -8.62 -18.07
CA LEU A 127 7.47 -9.02 -16.76
C LEU A 127 7.31 -10.54 -16.65
N ASP A 128 6.89 -11.20 -17.74
CA ASP A 128 6.75 -12.65 -17.78
C ASP A 128 8.12 -13.36 -17.74
N ASP A 129 9.14 -12.81 -18.40
CA ASP A 129 10.51 -13.31 -18.33
C ASP A 129 11.07 -13.19 -16.90
N ALA A 130 10.89 -12.04 -16.26
CA ALA A 130 11.31 -11.82 -14.87
C ALA A 130 10.60 -12.78 -13.89
N ALA A 131 9.30 -13.01 -14.08
CA ALA A 131 8.53 -13.96 -13.27
C ALA A 131 9.06 -15.40 -13.42
N ARG A 132 9.43 -15.82 -14.64
CA ARG A 132 10.02 -17.15 -14.90
C ARG A 132 11.41 -17.32 -14.27
N ALA A 133 12.21 -16.26 -14.20
CA ALA A 133 13.57 -16.35 -13.67
C ALA A 133 13.64 -16.64 -12.14
N THR A 134 12.53 -16.47 -11.41
CA THR A 134 12.50 -16.56 -9.94
C THR A 134 11.75 -17.79 -9.39
N SER A 135 11.22 -18.65 -10.28
CA SER A 135 10.53 -19.90 -9.93
C SER A 135 11.47 -21.11 -9.94
#